data_AF-A0A484XJ30-F1
#
_entry.id   AF-A0A484XJ30-F1
#
_cell.length_a   1.000
_cell.length_b   1.000
_cell.length_c   1.000
_cell.angle_alpha   90.00
_cell.angle_beta   90.00
_cell.angle_gamma   90.00
#
_symmetry.space_group_name_H-M   'P 1'
#
loop_
_entity.id
_entity.type
_entity.pdbx_description
1 polymer ?
#
loop_
_entity_poly.entity_id
_entity_poly.type
_entity_poly.pdbx_seq_one_letter_code
_entity_poly.pdbx_strand_id
1 'polypeptide(L)'
;MAACWLHLDDYIPPVTGYAANPLLSEWLTHLNGLVKMRAGMLAHRLSASDGKASASSEVVDYLLLQIFNKYEPILDHLRHIPELPPIVLYEELAKLAGELSTFVRTKTRRPKSAPGYDHASLYPSIRPLVDDVHDLLNQILVRAGQLIDLQAKGNGVWAASMLPNELRSFSNLVLAVHAQLPMDVLQQQFQAQAKISAPQQLHELVRSHLPGLVLQGLPVPPRQIPYSTGYVYFELLKNGPFWDKISTTGALALHIAGEFPGLKMELWGIRN
;
A
#
# COMPACT_ATOMS: atom_id res chain seq x y z
N MET A 1 -34.69 41.82 12.26
CA MET A 1 -34.09 40.56 12.72
C MET A 1 -35.07 39.43 12.47
N ALA A 2 -34.92 38.68 11.38
CA ALA A 2 -35.60 37.42 11.18
C ALA A 2 -34.50 36.37 10.96
N ALA A 3 -34.23 35.60 12.02
CA ALA A 3 -33.44 34.38 11.90
C ALA A 3 -34.37 33.30 11.33
N CYS A 4 -34.09 32.84 10.12
CA CYS A 4 -34.65 31.59 9.61
C CYS A 4 -33.46 30.70 9.27
N TRP A 5 -33.37 29.61 10.01
CA TRP A 5 -32.23 28.70 10.07
C TRP A 5 -32.00 28.06 8.71
N LEU A 6 -30.84 28.32 8.10
CA LEU A 6 -30.31 27.49 7.02
C LEU A 6 -29.88 26.18 7.66
N HIS A 7 -30.59 25.08 7.36
CA HIS A 7 -30.23 23.73 7.80
C HIS A 7 -28.77 23.45 7.42
N LEU A 8 -27.96 23.08 8.42
CA LEU A 8 -26.51 22.89 8.33
C LEU A 8 -26.10 21.43 8.05
N ASP A 9 -27.06 20.52 7.87
CA ASP A 9 -26.81 19.10 7.60
C ASP A 9 -27.59 18.64 6.37
N ASP A 10 -26.94 17.89 5.48
CA ASP A 10 -27.63 17.16 4.41
C ASP A 10 -28.70 16.25 5.03
N TYR A 11 -29.97 16.48 4.69
CA TYR A 11 -31.11 15.73 5.21
C TYR A 11 -31.59 14.70 4.17
N ILE A 12 -31.76 13.45 4.60
CA ILE A 12 -32.41 12.39 3.80
C ILE A 12 -33.74 12.03 4.47
N PRO A 13 -34.90 12.31 3.84
CA PRO A 13 -36.19 11.93 4.40
C PRO A 13 -36.35 10.40 4.40
N PRO A 14 -37.25 9.85 5.24
CA PRO A 14 -37.61 8.43 5.18
C PRO A 14 -38.12 8.08 3.78
N VAL A 15 -37.53 7.06 3.17
CA VAL A 15 -37.87 6.60 1.82
C VAL A 15 -38.00 5.08 1.77
N THR A 16 -39.01 4.59 1.06
CA THR A 16 -39.23 3.14 0.91
C THR A 16 -38.17 2.48 0.05
N GLY A 17 -37.73 3.15 -1.02
CA GLY A 17 -36.65 2.70 -1.90
C GLY A 17 -35.49 3.68 -1.83
N TYR A 18 -34.25 3.18 -1.80
CA TYR A 18 -33.06 4.03 -1.62
C TYR A 18 -32.93 5.06 -2.76
N ALA A 19 -33.31 4.70 -3.99
CA ALA A 19 -33.11 5.57 -5.14
C ALA A 19 -34.08 6.76 -5.19
N ALA A 20 -35.09 6.80 -4.32
CA ALA A 20 -35.94 7.98 -4.13
C ALA A 20 -35.13 9.20 -3.60
N ASN A 21 -33.94 8.97 -3.03
CA ASN A 21 -33.00 10.02 -2.72
C ASN A 21 -31.70 9.84 -3.55
N PRO A 22 -31.27 10.85 -4.33
CA PRO A 22 -30.12 10.72 -5.23
C PRO A 22 -28.80 10.46 -4.48
N LEU A 23 -28.66 10.98 -3.26
CA LEU A 23 -27.43 10.85 -2.48
C LEU A 23 -27.13 9.39 -2.10
N LEU A 24 -28.17 8.61 -1.78
CA LEU A 24 -28.02 7.18 -1.50
C LEU A 24 -27.54 6.40 -2.74
N SER A 25 -28.08 6.74 -3.92
CA SER A 25 -27.66 6.17 -5.20
C SER A 25 -26.22 6.54 -5.58
N GLU A 26 -25.83 7.78 -5.32
CA GLU A 26 -24.47 8.27 -5.54
C GLU A 26 -23.47 7.54 -4.64
N TRP A 27 -23.76 7.39 -3.34
CA TRP A 27 -22.90 6.65 -2.42
C TRP A 27 -22.72 5.19 -2.84
N LEU A 28 -23.81 4.49 -3.16
CA LEU A 28 -23.74 3.11 -3.65
C LEU A 28 -22.90 3.01 -4.93
N THR A 29 -23.13 3.90 -5.89
CA THR A 29 -22.39 3.93 -7.16
C THR A 29 -20.90 4.19 -6.94
N HIS A 30 -20.57 5.16 -6.11
CA HIS A 30 -19.18 5.50 -5.80
C HIS A 30 -18.46 4.35 -5.10
N LEU A 31 -19.06 3.76 -4.05
CA LEU A 31 -18.45 2.67 -3.31
C LEU A 31 -18.30 1.41 -4.16
N ASN A 32 -19.29 1.08 -5.01
CA ASN A 32 -19.17 -0.02 -5.98
C ASN A 32 -17.98 0.22 -6.94
N GLY A 33 -17.84 1.44 -7.48
CA GLY A 33 -16.73 1.82 -8.33
C GLY A 33 -15.37 1.67 -7.64
N LEU A 34 -15.27 2.07 -6.37
CA LEU A 34 -14.05 1.87 -5.57
C LEU A 34 -13.74 0.39 -5.34
N VAL A 35 -14.73 -0.42 -4.95
CA VAL A 35 -14.55 -1.86 -4.75
C VAL A 35 -14.03 -2.52 -6.03
N LYS A 36 -14.66 -2.25 -7.18
CA LYS A 36 -14.25 -2.76 -8.49
C LYS A 36 -12.82 -2.36 -8.85
N MET A 37 -12.47 -1.10 -8.63
CA MET A 37 -11.12 -0.60 -8.85
C MET A 37 -10.08 -1.32 -7.97
N ARG A 38 -10.39 -1.53 -6.68
CA ARG A 38 -9.50 -2.23 -5.74
C ARG A 38 -9.38 -3.72 -6.07
N ALA A 39 -10.47 -4.37 -6.48
CA ALA A 39 -10.48 -5.75 -6.95
C ALA A 39 -9.55 -5.94 -8.16
N GLY A 40 -9.71 -5.09 -9.19
CA GLY A 40 -8.89 -5.15 -10.40
C GLY A 40 -7.39 -4.98 -10.13
N MET A 41 -7.02 -4.06 -9.24
CA MET A 41 -5.63 -3.88 -8.83
C MET A 41 -5.02 -5.11 -8.13
N LEU A 42 -5.76 -5.72 -7.19
CA LEU A 42 -5.29 -6.93 -6.50
C LEU A 42 -5.22 -8.12 -7.45
N ALA A 43 -6.23 -8.30 -8.31
CA ALA A 43 -6.26 -9.36 -9.29
C ALA A 43 -5.05 -9.27 -10.24
N HIS A 44 -4.76 -8.08 -10.78
CA HIS A 44 -3.60 -7.87 -11.64
C HIS A 44 -2.29 -8.17 -10.91
N ARG A 45 -2.13 -7.69 -9.66
CA ARG A 45 -0.93 -7.94 -8.87
C ARG A 45 -0.68 -9.43 -8.67
N LEU A 46 -1.73 -10.16 -8.28
CA LEU A 46 -1.66 -11.60 -8.02
C LEU A 46 -1.45 -12.42 -9.30
N SER A 47 -1.97 -11.97 -10.45
CA SER A 47 -1.71 -12.64 -11.72
C SER A 47 -0.30 -12.36 -12.27
N ALA A 48 0.30 -11.22 -11.93
CA ALA A 48 1.62 -10.81 -12.41
C ALA A 48 2.77 -11.35 -11.54
N SER A 49 2.51 -11.92 -10.35
CA SER A 49 3.57 -12.36 -9.44
C SER A 49 4.23 -13.70 -9.85
N ASP A 50 3.75 -14.41 -10.88
CA ASP A 50 4.28 -15.71 -11.36
C ASP A 50 4.53 -16.74 -10.23
N GLY A 51 3.85 -16.60 -9.07
CA GLY A 51 4.09 -17.40 -7.86
C GLY A 51 5.46 -17.19 -7.20
N LYS A 52 6.16 -16.09 -7.50
CA LYS A 52 7.50 -15.77 -6.97
C LYS A 52 7.49 -14.80 -5.77
N ALA A 53 6.35 -14.20 -5.43
CA ALA A 53 6.26 -13.37 -4.22
C ALA A 53 6.13 -14.26 -2.96
N SER A 54 6.49 -13.71 -1.80
CA SER A 54 6.47 -14.44 -0.54
C SER A 54 5.05 -14.95 -0.22
N ALA A 55 4.94 -16.24 0.05
CA ALA A 55 3.68 -16.95 0.27
C ALA A 55 2.77 -16.31 1.34
N SER A 56 3.33 -15.57 2.30
CA SER A 56 2.56 -14.94 3.37
C SER A 56 1.87 -13.62 2.99
N SER A 57 2.49 -12.79 2.13
CA SER A 57 1.87 -11.52 1.71
C SER A 57 0.79 -11.75 0.66
N GLU A 58 0.97 -12.77 -0.19
CA GLU A 58 -0.04 -13.15 -1.18
C GLU A 58 -1.33 -13.65 -0.52
N VAL A 59 -1.26 -14.38 0.60
CA VAL A 59 -2.46 -14.84 1.31
C VAL A 59 -3.35 -13.68 1.74
N VAL A 60 -2.77 -12.57 2.22
CA VAL A 60 -3.55 -11.38 2.60
C VAL A 60 -4.21 -10.75 1.39
N ASP A 61 -3.48 -10.64 0.28
CA ASP A 61 -4.01 -10.08 -0.97
C ASP A 61 -5.12 -10.98 -1.56
N TYR A 62 -5.00 -12.31 -1.48
CA TYR A 62 -6.07 -13.24 -1.85
C TYR A 62 -7.30 -13.11 -0.96
N LEU A 63 -7.14 -12.99 0.36
CA LEU A 63 -8.26 -12.80 1.29
C LEU A 63 -8.98 -11.48 1.03
N LEU A 64 -8.24 -10.39 0.80
CA LEU A 64 -8.83 -9.10 0.42
C LEU A 64 -9.54 -9.17 -0.94
N LEU A 65 -8.93 -9.83 -1.93
CA LEU A 65 -9.56 -10.03 -3.24
C LEU A 65 -10.83 -10.88 -3.11
N GLN A 66 -10.86 -11.90 -2.26
CA GLN A 66 -12.05 -12.69 -1.98
C GLN A 66 -13.19 -11.82 -1.43
N ILE A 67 -12.89 -10.89 -0.52
CA ILE A 67 -13.87 -9.92 -0.01
C ILE A 67 -14.39 -9.08 -1.16
N PHE A 68 -13.53 -8.49 -1.99
CA PHE A 68 -13.99 -7.65 -3.09
C PHE A 68 -14.78 -8.43 -4.14
N ASN A 69 -14.36 -9.63 -4.50
CA ASN A 69 -15.09 -10.50 -5.42
C ASN A 69 -16.49 -10.91 -4.89
N LYS A 70 -16.68 -10.90 -3.56
CA LYS A 70 -17.99 -11.11 -2.93
C LYS A 70 -18.86 -9.86 -3.00
N TYR A 71 -18.33 -8.69 -2.61
CA TYR A 71 -19.14 -7.46 -2.51
C TYR A 71 -19.32 -6.71 -3.83
N GLU A 72 -18.37 -6.78 -4.78
CA GLU A 72 -18.51 -6.13 -6.10
C GLU A 72 -19.81 -6.52 -6.82
N PRO A 73 -20.10 -7.83 -7.06
CA PRO A 73 -21.31 -8.21 -7.78
C PRO A 73 -22.59 -7.89 -7.00
N ILE A 74 -22.56 -7.96 -5.67
CA ILE A 74 -23.72 -7.60 -4.84
C ILE A 74 -24.00 -6.11 -4.98
N LEU A 75 -23.01 -5.25 -4.76
CA LEU A 75 -23.18 -3.80 -4.87
C LEU A 75 -23.56 -3.38 -6.29
N ASP A 76 -23.01 -4.04 -7.32
CA ASP A 76 -23.39 -3.77 -8.71
C ASP A 76 -24.85 -4.16 -8.97
N HIS A 77 -25.29 -5.32 -8.48
CA HIS A 77 -26.68 -5.74 -8.58
C HIS A 77 -27.64 -4.77 -7.88
N LEU A 78 -27.32 -4.32 -6.67
CA LEU A 78 -28.15 -3.37 -5.91
C LEU A 78 -28.39 -2.07 -6.70
N ARG A 79 -27.39 -1.58 -7.47
CA ARG A 79 -27.51 -0.37 -8.29
C ARG A 79 -28.59 -0.45 -9.37
N HIS A 80 -28.99 -1.67 -9.74
CA HIS A 80 -30.00 -1.91 -10.77
C HIS A 80 -31.40 -2.15 -10.19
N ILE A 81 -31.59 -2.07 -8.87
CA ILE A 81 -32.88 -2.27 -8.21
C ILE A 81 -33.21 -1.05 -7.32
N PRO A 82 -33.66 0.07 -7.92
CA PRO A 82 -33.86 1.33 -7.22
C PRO A 82 -34.88 1.29 -6.07
N GLU A 83 -35.78 0.30 -6.08
CA GLU A 83 -36.86 0.11 -5.10
C GLU A 83 -36.40 -0.52 -3.79
N LEU A 84 -35.14 -0.97 -3.68
CA LEU A 84 -34.66 -1.64 -2.47
C LEU A 84 -34.65 -0.73 -1.25
N PRO A 85 -35.03 -1.25 -0.06
CA PRO A 85 -35.09 -0.43 1.13
C PRO A 85 -33.69 -0.01 1.61
N PRO A 86 -33.50 1.22 2.14
CA PRO A 86 -32.19 1.73 2.53
C PRO A 86 -31.45 0.87 3.58
N ILE A 87 -32.18 0.06 4.35
CA ILE A 87 -31.58 -0.88 5.32
C ILE A 87 -30.65 -1.91 4.64
N VAL A 88 -30.94 -2.30 3.39
CA VAL A 88 -30.08 -3.23 2.64
C VAL A 88 -28.71 -2.58 2.39
N LEU A 89 -28.68 -1.30 2.05
CA LEU A 89 -27.44 -0.55 1.88
C LEU A 89 -26.67 -0.47 3.21
N TYR A 90 -27.37 -0.15 4.31
CA TYR A 90 -26.78 -0.13 5.64
C TYR A 90 -26.12 -1.46 6.01
N GLU A 91 -26.83 -2.58 5.83
CA GLU A 91 -26.36 -3.90 6.20
C GLU A 91 -25.11 -4.31 5.40
N GLU A 92 -25.12 -4.10 4.08
CA GLU A 92 -23.96 -4.45 3.24
C GLU A 92 -22.74 -3.58 3.57
N LEU A 93 -22.93 -2.29 3.84
CA LEU A 93 -21.84 -1.41 4.27
C LEU A 93 -21.29 -1.80 5.65
N ALA A 94 -22.15 -2.18 6.60
CA ALA A 94 -21.73 -2.64 7.92
C ALA A 94 -20.91 -3.94 7.83
N LYS A 95 -21.37 -4.91 7.02
CA LYS A 95 -20.63 -6.18 6.81
C LYS A 95 -19.28 -5.91 6.14
N LEU A 96 -19.25 -5.10 5.08
CA LEU A 96 -18.02 -4.74 4.38
C LEU A 96 -17.03 -4.01 5.31
N ALA A 97 -17.48 -3.00 6.08
CA ALA A 97 -16.65 -2.32 7.06
C ALA A 97 -16.07 -3.27 8.11
N GLY A 98 -16.87 -4.26 8.54
CA GLY A 98 -16.45 -5.35 9.42
C GLY A 98 -15.29 -6.17 8.85
N GLU A 99 -15.47 -6.70 7.64
CA GLU A 99 -14.46 -7.53 6.97
C GLU A 99 -13.17 -6.75 6.69
N LEU A 100 -13.27 -5.54 6.14
CA LEU A 100 -12.11 -4.68 5.83
C LEU A 100 -11.35 -4.23 7.08
N SER A 101 -12.03 -4.03 8.21
CA SER A 101 -11.40 -3.63 9.47
C SER A 101 -10.37 -4.65 9.98
N THR A 102 -10.57 -5.95 9.70
CA THR A 102 -9.61 -7.01 10.01
C THR A 102 -8.23 -6.74 9.40
N PHE A 103 -8.22 -6.16 8.20
CA PHE A 103 -6.99 -5.91 7.47
C PHE A 103 -6.46 -4.51 7.74
N VAL A 104 -7.31 -3.48 7.66
CA VAL A 104 -6.88 -2.07 7.68
C VAL A 104 -6.59 -1.56 9.10
N ARG A 105 -7.44 -1.89 10.09
CA ARG A 105 -7.31 -1.38 11.46
C ARG A 105 -6.30 -2.18 12.26
N THR A 106 -5.03 -2.03 11.94
CA THR A 106 -3.96 -2.90 12.47
C THR A 106 -3.84 -2.95 14.00
N LYS A 107 -4.29 -1.92 14.72
CA LYS A 107 -4.27 -1.86 16.19
C LYS A 107 -5.35 -2.74 16.84
N THR A 108 -6.57 -2.73 16.31
CA THR A 108 -7.72 -3.41 16.94
C THR A 108 -8.16 -4.65 16.17
N ARG A 109 -7.98 -4.65 14.84
CA ARG A 109 -8.50 -5.66 13.92
C ARG A 109 -10.03 -5.80 13.97
N ARG A 110 -10.72 -4.80 14.52
CA ARG A 110 -12.16 -4.81 14.79
C ARG A 110 -12.81 -3.56 14.21
N PRO A 111 -14.04 -3.65 13.66
CA PRO A 111 -14.77 -2.48 13.17
C PRO A 111 -15.10 -1.51 14.29
N LYS A 112 -15.38 -0.26 13.90
CA LYS A 112 -16.06 0.69 14.78
C LYS A 112 -17.46 0.15 15.11
N SER A 113 -18.04 0.58 16.23
CA SER A 113 -19.45 0.30 16.49
C SER A 113 -20.29 0.89 15.36
N ALA A 114 -21.18 0.09 14.78
CA ALA A 114 -22.11 0.58 13.78
C ALA A 114 -23.04 1.63 14.45
N PRO A 115 -23.44 2.70 13.73
CA PRO A 115 -24.21 3.79 14.30
C PRO A 115 -25.66 3.42 14.67
N GLY A 116 -26.11 2.19 14.35
CA GLY A 116 -27.53 1.81 14.38
C GLY A 116 -28.28 2.31 13.14
N TYR A 117 -29.26 1.53 12.67
CA TYR A 117 -30.14 1.95 11.58
C TYR A 117 -31.34 2.70 12.17
N ASP A 118 -31.57 3.93 11.71
CA ASP A 118 -32.76 4.72 12.02
C ASP A 118 -33.40 5.17 10.71
N HIS A 119 -34.54 4.57 10.37
CA HIS A 119 -35.27 4.90 9.15
C HIS A 119 -35.84 6.32 9.17
N ALA A 120 -36.11 6.88 10.36
CA ALA A 120 -36.57 8.26 10.49
C ALA A 120 -35.43 9.26 10.22
N SER A 121 -34.18 8.84 10.43
CA SER A 121 -32.96 9.65 10.32
C SER A 121 -31.92 8.97 9.43
N LEU A 122 -32.21 8.82 8.13
CA LEU A 122 -31.38 8.03 7.22
C LEU A 122 -29.95 8.57 7.02
N TYR A 123 -29.78 9.90 6.94
CA TYR A 123 -28.45 10.48 6.77
C TYR A 123 -27.50 10.15 7.92
N PRO A 124 -27.80 10.51 9.19
CA PRO A 124 -26.88 10.21 10.29
C PRO A 124 -26.74 8.71 10.58
N SER A 125 -27.69 7.87 10.16
CA SER A 125 -27.58 6.41 10.34
C SER A 125 -26.72 5.72 9.28
N ILE A 126 -26.75 6.18 8.02
CA ILE A 126 -26.02 5.53 6.90
C ILE A 126 -24.67 6.21 6.64
N ARG A 127 -24.61 7.55 6.69
CA ARG A 127 -23.42 8.33 6.34
C ARG A 127 -22.13 7.86 7.05
N PRO A 128 -22.13 7.57 8.37
CA PRO A 128 -20.91 7.13 9.04
C PRO A 128 -20.34 5.83 8.49
N LEU A 129 -21.19 4.91 8.00
CA LEU A 129 -20.72 3.68 7.35
C LEU A 129 -20.18 3.94 5.95
N VAL A 130 -20.80 4.85 5.19
CA VAL A 130 -20.30 5.27 3.87
C VAL A 130 -18.88 5.85 4.00
N ASP A 131 -18.68 6.79 4.93
CA ASP A 131 -17.38 7.39 5.19
C ASP A 131 -16.36 6.35 5.64
N ASP A 132 -16.74 5.45 6.56
CA ASP A 132 -15.83 4.43 7.08
C ASP A 132 -15.40 3.44 5.99
N VAL A 133 -16.34 2.95 5.17
CA VAL A 133 -16.03 2.04 4.05
C VAL A 133 -15.16 2.74 3.02
N HIS A 134 -15.47 4.00 2.66
CA HIS A 134 -14.66 4.79 1.74
C HIS A 134 -13.21 4.92 2.23
N ASP A 135 -13.02 5.27 3.50
CA ASP A 135 -11.69 5.41 4.11
C ASP A 135 -10.94 4.08 4.18
N LEU A 136 -11.63 2.99 4.53
CA LEU A 136 -11.05 1.64 4.55
C LEU A 136 -10.60 1.22 3.15
N LEU A 137 -11.45 1.40 2.13
CA LEU A 137 -11.12 1.10 0.74
C LEU A 137 -9.92 1.90 0.23
N ASN A 138 -9.79 3.16 0.65
CA ASN A 138 -8.66 3.99 0.27
C ASN A 138 -7.33 3.58 0.92
N GLN A 139 -7.37 3.06 2.14
CA GLN A 139 -6.18 2.61 2.87
C GLN A 139 -5.67 1.23 2.44
N ILE A 140 -6.52 0.37 1.85
CA ILE A 140 -6.16 -1.03 1.53
C ILE A 140 -4.96 -1.14 0.59
N LEU A 141 -4.78 -0.20 -0.35
CA LEU A 141 -3.69 -0.25 -1.33
C LEU A 141 -2.55 0.75 -1.11
N VAL A 142 -2.58 1.51 -0.01
CA VAL A 142 -1.38 2.26 0.45
C VAL A 142 -0.25 1.29 0.89
N ARG A 143 -0.54 -0.02 0.92
CA ARG A 143 0.37 -1.08 1.38
C ARG A 143 1.44 -1.54 0.40
N ALA A 144 1.48 -1.06 -0.83
CA ALA A 144 2.52 -1.53 -1.75
C ALA A 144 3.81 -0.74 -1.53
N GLY A 145 4.79 -1.36 -0.86
CA GLY A 145 6.16 -1.11 -1.28
C GLY A 145 6.21 -1.32 -2.79
N GLN A 146 6.68 -0.33 -3.53
CA GLN A 146 6.89 -0.43 -4.97
C GLN A 146 8.24 -1.10 -5.20
N LEU A 147 8.25 -2.25 -5.88
CA LEU A 147 9.51 -2.83 -6.35
C LEU A 147 10.12 -1.90 -7.39
N ILE A 148 11.36 -1.51 -7.17
CA ILE A 148 12.16 -0.70 -8.07
C ILE A 148 13.10 -1.64 -8.81
N ASP A 149 13.05 -1.60 -10.14
CA ASP A 149 13.90 -2.45 -10.98
C ASP A 149 15.38 -2.15 -10.73
N LEU A 150 16.09 -3.16 -10.21
CA LEU A 150 17.50 -3.10 -9.88
C LEU A 150 18.26 -3.98 -10.87
N GLN A 151 18.93 -3.34 -11.81
CA GLN A 151 19.57 -4.02 -12.93
C GLN A 151 21.04 -4.28 -12.66
N ALA A 152 21.47 -5.53 -12.80
CA ALA A 152 22.89 -5.86 -12.81
C ALA A 152 23.59 -5.24 -14.03
N LYS A 153 24.70 -4.54 -13.79
CA LYS A 153 25.55 -3.92 -14.83
C LYS A 153 26.89 -4.65 -15.03
N GLY A 154 27.13 -5.72 -14.25
CA GLY A 154 28.40 -6.47 -14.25
C GLY A 154 29.39 -5.92 -13.22
N ASN A 155 30.47 -6.68 -12.97
CA ASN A 155 31.55 -6.31 -12.05
C ASN A 155 31.07 -5.85 -10.66
N GLY A 156 30.08 -6.54 -10.09
CA GLY A 156 29.52 -6.19 -8.77
C GLY A 156 28.67 -4.93 -8.74
N VAL A 157 28.40 -4.29 -9.88
CA VAL A 157 27.59 -3.07 -9.99
C VAL A 157 26.13 -3.39 -10.33
N TRP A 158 25.22 -2.73 -9.62
CA TRP A 158 23.80 -2.70 -9.96
C TRP A 158 23.30 -1.26 -9.97
N ALA A 159 22.27 -1.00 -10.76
CA ALA A 159 21.70 0.34 -10.90
C ALA A 159 20.19 0.31 -10.95
N ALA A 160 19.58 1.34 -10.37
CA ALA A 160 18.15 1.62 -10.47
C ALA A 160 17.95 3.09 -10.89
N SER A 161 16.94 3.33 -11.72
CA SER A 161 16.62 4.64 -12.27
C SER A 161 15.12 4.83 -12.28
N MET A 162 14.66 6.02 -11.89
CA MET A 162 13.27 6.44 -11.93
C MET A 162 13.18 7.97 -12.05
N LEU A 163 11.98 8.52 -12.15
CA LEU A 163 11.83 9.98 -12.19
C LEU A 163 12.21 10.59 -10.82
N PRO A 164 12.92 11.74 -10.75
CA PRO A 164 13.28 12.38 -9.49
C PRO A 164 12.08 12.65 -8.56
N ASN A 165 10.93 13.02 -9.13
CA ASN A 165 9.70 13.24 -8.37
C ASN A 165 9.13 11.94 -7.78
N GLU A 166 9.23 10.83 -8.52
CA GLU A 166 8.81 9.52 -8.06
C GLU A 166 9.69 9.04 -6.90
N LEU A 167 11.02 9.15 -7.04
CA LEU A 167 11.97 8.81 -5.99
C LEU A 167 11.73 9.60 -4.70
N ARG A 168 11.45 10.91 -4.83
CA ARG A 168 11.13 11.79 -3.69
C ARG A 168 9.76 11.47 -3.06
N SER A 169 8.84 10.86 -3.79
CA SER A 169 7.52 10.47 -3.27
C SER A 169 7.58 9.31 -2.26
N PHE A 170 8.62 8.49 -2.32
CA PHE A 170 8.81 7.43 -1.33
C PHE A 170 9.23 8.04 0.00
N SER A 171 8.58 7.66 1.10
CA SER A 171 9.03 8.03 2.44
C SER A 171 10.35 7.34 2.76
N ASN A 172 10.45 6.04 2.48
CA ASN A 172 11.62 5.21 2.78
C ASN A 172 12.01 4.34 1.57
N LEU A 173 13.29 4.00 1.48
CA LEU A 173 13.82 3.02 0.53
C LEU A 173 14.43 1.86 1.32
N VAL A 174 14.10 0.63 0.93
CA VAL A 174 14.58 -0.57 1.61
C VAL A 174 15.19 -1.52 0.59
N LEU A 175 16.40 -1.99 0.89
CA LEU A 175 17.08 -3.03 0.15
C LEU A 175 16.93 -4.35 0.90
N ALA A 176 16.25 -5.32 0.28
CA ALA A 176 16.21 -6.70 0.74
C ALA A 176 17.33 -7.48 0.07
N VAL A 177 18.12 -8.22 0.86
CA VAL A 177 19.33 -8.91 0.39
C VAL A 177 19.29 -10.36 0.86
N HIS A 178 19.56 -11.29 -0.06
CA HIS A 178 19.73 -12.70 0.24
C HIS A 178 21.02 -13.22 -0.39
N ALA A 179 21.72 -14.09 0.33
CA ALA A 179 22.86 -14.86 -0.16
C ALA A 179 22.96 -16.16 0.64
N GLN A 180 23.77 -17.12 0.18
CA GLN A 180 24.02 -18.40 0.82
C GLN A 180 24.99 -18.25 2.01
N LEU A 181 24.65 -17.39 2.96
CA LEU A 181 25.40 -17.10 4.18
C LEU A 181 24.43 -17.08 5.38
N PRO A 182 24.91 -17.35 6.61
CA PRO A 182 24.15 -17.08 7.83
C PRO A 182 23.68 -15.61 7.87
N MET A 183 22.45 -15.36 8.32
CA MET A 183 21.82 -14.03 8.21
C MET A 183 22.58 -12.93 8.96
N ASP A 184 23.12 -13.24 10.14
CA ASP A 184 23.95 -12.34 10.95
C ASP A 184 25.26 -11.97 10.23
N VAL A 185 25.91 -12.97 9.62
CA VAL A 185 27.12 -12.79 8.81
C VAL A 185 26.81 -11.97 7.56
N LEU A 186 25.75 -12.31 6.84
CA LEU A 186 25.29 -11.58 5.66
C LEU A 186 25.01 -10.12 6.00
N GLN A 187 24.30 -9.86 7.08
CA GLN A 187 23.95 -8.50 7.49
C GLN A 187 25.20 -7.65 7.73
N GLN A 188 26.16 -8.16 8.50
CA GLN A 188 27.40 -7.45 8.81
C GLN A 188 28.29 -7.25 7.58
N GLN A 189 28.55 -8.32 6.82
CA GLN A 189 29.45 -8.27 5.67
C GLN A 189 28.89 -7.41 4.54
N PHE A 190 27.60 -7.55 4.25
CA PHE A 190 26.96 -6.76 3.20
C PHE A 190 26.98 -5.27 3.53
N GLN A 191 26.64 -4.90 4.78
CA GLN A 191 26.68 -3.49 5.21
C GLN A 191 28.09 -2.88 5.08
N ALA A 192 29.14 -3.66 5.34
CA ALA A 192 30.53 -3.19 5.24
C ALA A 192 31.05 -3.09 3.79
N GLN A 193 30.60 -3.99 2.91
CA GLN A 193 31.17 -4.18 1.57
C GLN A 193 30.31 -3.61 0.44
N ALA A 194 29.04 -3.28 0.71
CA ALA A 194 28.17 -2.58 -0.22
C ALA A 194 28.41 -1.06 -0.13
N LYS A 195 28.51 -0.42 -1.29
CA LYS A 195 28.63 1.03 -1.43
C LYS A 195 27.54 1.54 -2.33
N ILE A 196 26.79 2.55 -1.89
CA ILE A 196 25.68 3.13 -2.64
C ILE A 196 25.96 4.62 -2.89
N SER A 197 25.72 5.07 -4.13
CA SER A 197 25.83 6.48 -4.50
C SER A 197 25.05 6.77 -5.79
N ALA A 198 25.11 8.01 -6.28
CA ALA A 198 24.72 8.32 -7.65
C ALA A 198 25.68 7.61 -8.63
N PRO A 199 25.21 7.11 -9.80
CA PRO A 199 26.03 6.35 -10.75
C PRO A 199 27.34 7.05 -11.14
N GLN A 200 27.34 8.38 -11.27
CA GLN A 200 28.52 9.15 -11.66
C GLN A 200 29.60 9.21 -10.57
N GLN A 201 29.23 9.05 -9.30
CA GLN A 201 30.15 9.15 -8.15
C GLN A 201 30.62 7.78 -7.66
N LEU A 202 29.93 6.69 -8.03
CA LEU A 202 30.18 5.36 -7.49
C LEU A 202 31.63 4.88 -7.74
N HIS A 203 32.15 5.08 -8.95
CA HIS A 203 33.50 4.62 -9.30
C HIS A 203 34.59 5.31 -8.44
N GLU A 204 34.50 6.62 -8.26
CA GLU A 204 35.45 7.37 -7.43
C GLU A 204 35.35 6.95 -5.96
N LEU A 205 34.13 6.75 -5.47
CA LEU A 205 33.86 6.30 -4.11
C LEU A 205 34.52 4.94 -3.82
N VAL A 206 34.38 3.98 -4.74
CA VAL A 206 35.00 2.66 -4.64
C VAL A 206 36.53 2.77 -4.68
N ARG A 207 37.09 3.51 -5.66
CA ARG A 207 38.55 3.67 -5.82
C ARG A 207 39.21 4.33 -4.60
N SER A 208 38.53 5.32 -4.02
CA SER A 208 39.05 6.13 -2.91
C SER A 208 38.66 5.57 -1.53
N HIS A 209 38.06 4.37 -1.47
CA HIS A 209 37.57 3.75 -0.23
C HIS A 209 36.66 4.65 0.63
N LEU A 210 35.94 5.58 0.00
CA LEU A 210 35.08 6.52 0.70
C LEU A 210 33.81 5.81 1.22
N PRO A 211 33.16 6.33 2.27
CA PRO A 211 31.82 5.91 2.63
C PRO A 211 30.82 6.36 1.56
N GLY A 212 29.74 5.60 1.40
CA GLY A 212 28.60 6.01 0.57
C GLY A 212 27.36 6.30 1.38
N LEU A 213 26.22 6.27 0.71
CA LEU A 213 24.91 6.34 1.37
C LEU A 213 24.83 5.25 2.44
N VAL A 214 24.39 5.61 3.64
CA VAL A 214 24.39 4.70 4.79
C VAL A 214 23.26 3.69 4.64
N LEU A 215 23.62 2.41 4.81
CA LEU A 215 22.69 1.29 4.98
C LEU A 215 22.48 1.04 6.46
N GLN A 216 21.24 1.17 6.93
CA GLN A 216 20.85 0.85 8.29
C GLN A 216 20.13 -0.50 8.33
N GLY A 217 20.69 -1.49 9.03
CA GLY A 217 20.06 -2.80 9.18
C GLY A 217 18.72 -2.69 9.93
N LEU A 218 17.70 -3.37 9.40
CA LEU A 218 16.37 -3.47 9.99
C LEU A 218 16.18 -4.87 10.58
N PRO A 219 15.73 -4.99 11.84
CA PRO A 219 15.47 -6.30 12.47
C PRO A 219 14.28 -7.03 11.82
N VAL A 220 13.31 -6.27 11.30
CA VAL A 220 12.14 -6.76 10.57
C VAL A 220 11.85 -5.83 9.40
N PRO A 221 11.39 -6.35 8.24
CA PRO A 221 10.99 -5.49 7.13
C PRO A 221 9.79 -4.62 7.51
N PRO A 222 9.66 -3.42 6.93
CA PRO A 222 8.43 -2.64 7.02
C PRO A 222 7.23 -3.44 6.48
N ARG A 223 6.04 -3.19 7.05
CA ARG A 223 4.81 -3.95 6.75
C ARG A 223 4.36 -3.85 5.29
N GLN A 224 4.88 -2.87 4.55
CA GLN A 224 4.59 -2.63 3.14
C GLN A 224 5.42 -3.52 2.20
N ILE A 225 6.43 -4.22 2.72
CA ILE A 225 7.32 -5.09 1.95
C ILE A 225 7.07 -6.55 2.38
N PRO A 226 6.97 -7.49 1.44
CA PRO A 226 6.88 -8.91 1.74
C PRO A 226 8.05 -9.41 2.62
N TYR A 227 7.74 -10.22 3.63
CA TYR A 227 8.75 -10.95 4.37
C TYR A 227 9.19 -12.17 3.56
N SER A 228 10.47 -12.25 3.21
CA SER A 228 11.06 -13.37 2.48
C SER A 228 12.06 -14.08 3.38
N THR A 229 11.87 -15.38 3.60
CA THR A 229 12.75 -16.18 4.45
C THR A 229 14.20 -16.14 3.95
N GLY A 230 15.14 -15.91 4.86
CA GLY A 230 16.57 -15.84 4.54
C GLY A 230 17.03 -14.52 3.92
N TYR A 231 16.15 -13.51 3.84
CA TYR A 231 16.54 -12.15 3.48
C TYR A 231 16.86 -11.32 4.73
N VAL A 232 17.87 -10.45 4.60
CA VAL A 232 18.14 -9.36 5.53
C VAL A 232 17.72 -8.04 4.87
N TYR A 233 17.32 -7.06 5.68
CA TYR A 233 16.73 -5.81 5.19
C TYR A 233 17.54 -4.61 5.66
N PHE A 234 17.77 -3.68 4.76
CA PHE A 234 18.46 -2.43 5.04
C PHE A 234 17.63 -1.24 4.60
N GLU A 235 17.44 -0.26 5.47
CA GLU A 235 16.97 1.05 5.09
C GLU A 235 18.11 1.89 4.51
N LEU A 236 17.87 2.53 3.37
CA LEU A 236 18.78 3.51 2.79
C LEU A 236 18.48 4.86 3.46
N LEU A 237 19.42 5.37 4.27
CA LEU A 237 19.25 6.65 4.95
C LEU A 237 19.22 7.80 3.94
N LYS A 238 18.07 8.45 3.83
CA LYS A 238 17.81 9.55 2.89
C LYS A 238 18.35 10.89 3.39
N ASN A 239 19.63 10.95 3.74
CA ASN A 239 20.27 12.15 4.26
C ASN A 239 21.68 12.36 3.69
N GLY A 240 22.15 13.60 3.79
CA GLY A 240 23.49 13.99 3.39
C GLY A 240 23.70 14.09 1.86
N PRO A 241 24.93 14.46 1.45
CA PRO A 241 25.21 14.87 0.08
C PRO A 241 25.03 13.76 -0.97
N PHE A 242 25.24 12.49 -0.59
CA PHE A 242 25.01 11.36 -1.49
C PHE A 242 23.52 11.20 -1.82
N TRP A 243 22.65 11.34 -0.82
CA TRP A 243 21.20 11.31 -1.03
C TRP A 243 20.74 12.49 -1.88
N ASP A 244 21.27 13.69 -1.63
CA ASP A 244 20.91 14.89 -2.40
C ASP A 244 21.19 14.69 -3.89
N LYS A 245 22.34 14.08 -4.23
CA LYS A 245 22.66 13.78 -5.62
C LYS A 245 21.73 12.72 -6.22
N ILE A 246 21.51 11.61 -5.52
CA ILE A 246 20.60 10.53 -5.94
C ILE A 246 19.18 11.07 -6.17
N SER A 247 18.66 11.85 -5.22
CA SER A 247 17.31 12.42 -5.27
C SER A 247 17.14 13.46 -6.38
N THR A 248 18.22 14.16 -6.75
CA THR A 248 18.22 15.12 -7.86
C THR A 248 18.24 14.42 -9.22
N THR A 249 19.05 13.38 -9.38
CA THR A 249 19.19 12.66 -10.66
C THR A 249 18.11 11.61 -10.88
N GLY A 250 17.47 11.12 -9.82
CA GLY A 250 16.52 10.01 -9.89
C GLY A 250 17.20 8.65 -10.09
N ALA A 251 18.52 8.57 -9.93
CA ALA A 251 19.29 7.37 -10.20
C ALA A 251 20.23 7.04 -9.04
N LEU A 252 20.27 5.76 -8.68
CA LEU A 252 21.21 5.21 -7.71
C LEU A 252 21.94 4.02 -8.32
N ALA A 253 23.18 3.82 -7.87
CA ALA A 253 23.96 2.66 -8.19
C ALA A 253 24.60 2.11 -6.91
N LEU A 254 24.78 0.81 -6.88
CA LEU A 254 25.39 0.08 -5.79
C LEU A 254 26.52 -0.79 -6.33
N HIS A 255 27.63 -0.82 -5.60
CA HIS A 255 28.77 -1.68 -5.86
C HIS A 255 28.98 -2.61 -4.67
N ILE A 256 29.22 -3.87 -4.95
CA ILE A 256 29.42 -4.92 -3.95
C ILE A 256 30.83 -5.44 -4.13
N ALA A 257 31.69 -5.17 -3.14
CA ALA A 257 33.12 -5.49 -3.24
C ALA A 257 33.46 -6.95 -2.92
N GLY A 258 32.62 -7.67 -2.19
CA GLY A 258 32.87 -9.06 -1.83
C GLY A 258 32.02 -10.07 -2.58
N GLU A 259 32.33 -11.35 -2.31
CA GLU A 259 31.62 -12.48 -2.89
C GLU A 259 30.45 -12.89 -2.00
N PHE A 260 29.24 -12.80 -2.56
CA PHE A 260 28.00 -13.22 -1.92
C PHE A 260 27.38 -14.35 -2.78
N PRO A 261 27.62 -15.63 -2.46
CA PRO A 261 27.14 -16.73 -3.29
C PRO A 261 25.61 -16.73 -3.37
N GLY A 262 25.08 -16.85 -4.59
CA GLY A 262 23.63 -16.82 -4.82
C GLY A 262 22.96 -15.48 -4.48
N LEU A 263 23.71 -14.37 -4.55
CA LEU A 263 23.20 -13.03 -4.25
C LEU A 263 21.91 -12.71 -5.01
N LYS A 264 20.87 -12.33 -4.25
CA LYS A 264 19.63 -11.74 -4.74
C LYS A 264 19.39 -10.44 -4.01
N MET A 265 18.91 -9.45 -4.73
CA MET A 265 18.60 -8.13 -4.17
C MET A 265 17.29 -7.61 -4.75
N GLU A 266 16.53 -6.95 -3.89
CA GLU A 266 15.29 -6.27 -4.25
C GLU A 266 15.31 -4.89 -3.61
N LEU A 267 15.08 -3.86 -4.43
CA LEU A 267 14.97 -2.49 -3.97
C LEU A 267 13.49 -2.12 -3.91
N TRP A 268 13.05 -1.63 -2.76
CA TRP A 268 11.66 -1.29 -2.49
C TRP A 268 11.52 0.18 -2.11
N GLY A 269 10.58 0.89 -2.74
CA GLY A 269 10.14 2.23 -2.36
C GLY A 269 8.84 2.20 -1.59
N ILE A 270 8.82 2.74 -0.38
CA ILE A 270 7.63 2.76 0.48
C ILE A 270 6.98 4.15 0.40
N ARG A 271 5.65 4.22 0.26
CA ARG A 271 4.88 5.46 0.43
C ARG A 271 4.13 5.42 1.76
N ASN A 272 3.92 6.60 2.37
CA ASN A 272 3.12 6.75 3.58
C ASN A 272 1.62 6.64 3.29
#